data_AF-A0A6P0LKN0-F1
#
_entry.id   AF-A0A6P0LKN0-F1
#
_cell.length_a   1.000
_cell.length_b   1.000
_cell.length_c   1.000
_cell.angle_alpha   90.00
_cell.angle_beta   90.00
_cell.angle_gamma   90.00
#
_symmetry.space_group_name_H-M   'P 1'
#
loop_
_entity.id
_entity.type
_entity.pdbx_description
1 polymer ?
#
loop_
_entity_poly.entity_id
_entity_poly.type
_entity_poly.pdbx_seq_one_letter_code
_entity_poly.pdbx_strand_id
1 'polypeptide(L)'
;MAIVTTPNKAVVVNPLKQSQALGATLAFLGLKGMMPLLHGSQGCTAFAKVILVRHFREVIPLSTTAMTEVSTILGGEDNVEQAILTLVEKVKPEVIGLCTTGLTETRGDDMQGILKDFRQQHPELNDLPIILVSAPDFKGALQDGYAAAVESMVRELPQPGDTKPQQINLLVGSAFTPGDV
;
A
#
# COMPACT_ATOMS: atom_id res chain seq x y z
N MET A 1 -31.43 2.66 -1.10
CA MET A 1 -30.73 1.84 -0.09
C MET A 1 -30.51 0.46 -0.66
N ALA A 2 -29.27 -0.05 -0.65
CA ALA A 2 -29.01 -1.45 -0.99
C ALA A 2 -29.40 -2.34 0.20
N ILE A 3 -30.09 -3.45 -0.05
CA ILE A 3 -30.38 -4.46 0.98
C ILE A 3 -29.17 -5.38 1.05
N VAL A 4 -28.39 -5.28 2.13
CA VAL A 4 -27.26 -6.18 2.37
C VAL A 4 -27.80 -7.46 3.01
N THR A 5 -27.67 -8.57 2.29
CA THR A 5 -28.04 -9.89 2.81
C THR A 5 -26.75 -10.61 3.18
N THR A 6 -26.55 -10.94 4.45
CA THR A 6 -25.37 -11.69 4.92
C THR A 6 -25.71 -13.18 4.98
N PRO A 7 -25.35 -14.00 3.98
CA PRO A 7 -25.70 -15.40 3.97
C PRO A 7 -24.89 -16.16 5.04
N ASN A 8 -25.57 -17.01 5.84
CA ASN A 8 -24.93 -17.87 6.83
C ASN A 8 -24.40 -19.15 6.17
N LYS A 9 -23.43 -19.01 5.26
CA LYS A 9 -22.75 -20.12 4.59
C LYS A 9 -21.27 -19.78 4.42
N ALA A 10 -20.40 -20.80 4.43
CA ALA A 10 -18.95 -20.61 4.29
C ALA A 10 -18.52 -20.06 2.91
N VAL A 11 -19.34 -20.29 1.87
CA VAL A 11 -19.03 -19.86 0.51
C VAL A 11 -19.48 -18.42 0.24
N VAL A 12 -18.54 -17.60 -0.26
CA VAL A 12 -18.84 -16.26 -0.78
C VAL A 12 -19.09 -16.37 -2.28
N VAL A 13 -20.25 -15.88 -2.73
CA VAL A 13 -20.62 -15.84 -4.15
C VAL A 13 -20.74 -14.38 -4.56
N ASN A 14 -20.05 -13.97 -5.62
CA ASN A 14 -20.03 -12.58 -6.13
C ASN A 14 -19.72 -11.56 -5.01
N PRO A 15 -18.51 -11.59 -4.41
CA PRO A 15 -18.16 -10.70 -3.30
C PRO A 15 -18.28 -9.23 -3.70
N LEU A 16 -18.87 -8.43 -2.81
CA LEU A 16 -18.93 -6.97 -2.93
C LEU A 16 -17.74 -6.25 -2.28
N LYS A 17 -16.75 -7.00 -1.79
CA LYS A 17 -15.54 -6.46 -1.16
C LYS A 17 -14.32 -6.66 -2.05
N GLN A 18 -13.42 -5.70 -1.99
CA GLN A 18 -12.07 -5.79 -2.55
C GLN A 18 -11.05 -5.73 -1.41
N SER A 19 -9.80 -6.11 -1.65
CA SER A 19 -8.79 -6.20 -0.59
C SER A 19 -8.34 -4.84 -0.06
N GLN A 20 -7.78 -4.83 1.16
CA GLN A 20 -7.17 -3.64 1.74
C GLN A 20 -5.97 -3.15 0.92
N ALA A 21 -5.11 -4.05 0.44
CA ALA A 21 -3.92 -3.69 -0.34
C ALA A 21 -4.27 -2.88 -1.60
N LEU A 22 -5.41 -3.18 -2.25
CA LEU A 22 -5.92 -2.40 -3.38
C LEU A 22 -6.30 -0.97 -2.95
N GLY A 23 -6.96 -0.83 -1.79
CA GLY A 23 -7.33 0.46 -1.23
C GLY A 23 -6.15 1.31 -0.79
N ALA A 24 -5.17 0.69 -0.12
CA ALA A 24 -3.92 1.35 0.27
C ALA A 24 -3.15 1.83 -0.97
N THR A 25 -3.08 1.00 -2.01
CA THR A 25 -2.50 1.38 -3.31
C THR A 25 -3.21 2.58 -3.91
N LEU A 26 -4.55 2.60 -3.88
CA LEU A 26 -5.33 3.72 -4.40
C LEU A 26 -5.05 5.03 -3.65
N ALA A 27 -4.90 4.98 -2.32
CA ALA A 27 -4.54 6.14 -1.52
C ALA A 27 -3.12 6.64 -1.87
N PHE A 28 -2.15 5.73 -1.99
CA PHE A 28 -0.77 6.06 -2.35
C PHE A 28 -0.68 6.73 -3.73
N LEU A 29 -1.44 6.25 -4.72
CA LEU A 29 -1.49 6.84 -6.06
C LEU A 29 -2.00 8.29 -6.09
N GLY A 30 -2.67 8.74 -5.03
CA GLY A 30 -3.10 10.14 -4.88
C GLY A 30 -1.98 11.11 -4.50
N LEU A 31 -0.80 10.62 -4.08
CA LEU A 31 0.34 11.44 -3.69
C LEU A 31 1.35 11.56 -4.83
N LYS A 32 1.72 12.79 -5.19
CA LYS A 32 2.73 13.06 -6.21
C LYS A 32 4.08 12.45 -5.82
N GLY A 33 4.77 11.82 -6.78
CA GLY A 33 6.10 11.24 -6.57
C GLY A 33 6.10 9.94 -5.77
N MET A 34 4.93 9.44 -5.38
CA MET A 34 4.76 8.19 -4.66
C MET A 34 4.92 6.98 -5.58
N MET A 35 5.67 5.98 -5.12
CA MET A 35 5.73 4.65 -5.73
C MET A 35 5.17 3.59 -4.77
N PRO A 36 3.97 3.05 -5.04
CA PRO A 36 3.43 1.95 -4.26
C PRO A 36 4.22 0.65 -4.45
N LEU A 37 4.56 -0.02 -3.35
CA LEU A 37 5.28 -1.28 -3.29
C LEU A 37 4.50 -2.28 -2.42
N LEU A 38 4.00 -3.36 -3.02
CA LEU A 38 3.34 -4.44 -2.28
C LEU A 38 4.36 -5.50 -1.86
N HIS A 39 4.50 -5.71 -0.56
CA HIS A 39 5.28 -6.80 0.00
C HIS A 39 4.47 -8.10 -0.03
N GLY A 40 4.84 -9.00 -0.93
CA GLY A 40 4.13 -10.26 -1.16
C GLY A 40 4.44 -10.88 -2.52
N SER A 41 3.61 -11.83 -2.93
CA SER A 41 3.73 -12.47 -4.24
C SER A 41 3.43 -11.50 -5.39
N GLN A 42 3.99 -11.77 -6.57
CA GLN A 42 3.75 -10.94 -7.76
C GLN A 42 2.27 -10.93 -8.20
N GLY A 43 1.52 -11.99 -7.85
CA GLY A 43 0.11 -12.14 -8.22
C GLY A 43 -0.78 -11.05 -7.64
N CYS A 44 -0.61 -10.71 -6.35
CA CYS A 44 -1.40 -9.66 -5.68
C CYS A 44 -1.27 -8.32 -6.42
N THR A 45 -0.04 -7.94 -6.76
CA THR A 45 0.30 -6.72 -7.50
C THR A 45 -0.28 -6.74 -8.92
N ALA A 46 -0.15 -7.86 -9.64
CA ALA A 46 -0.69 -7.98 -10.99
C ALA A 46 -2.22 -7.81 -11.01
N PHE A 47 -2.94 -8.44 -10.08
CA PHE A 47 -4.40 -8.31 -10.00
C PHE A 47 -4.84 -6.90 -9.61
N ALA A 48 -4.21 -6.29 -8.61
CA ALA A 48 -4.51 -4.91 -8.23
C ALA A 48 -4.30 -3.95 -9.41
N LYS A 49 -3.19 -4.11 -10.15
CA LYS A 49 -2.89 -3.33 -11.34
C LYS A 49 -3.95 -3.51 -12.42
N VAL A 50 -4.36 -4.75 -12.73
CA VAL A 50 -5.39 -5.03 -13.74
C VAL A 50 -6.73 -4.36 -13.38
N ILE A 51 -7.13 -4.41 -12.11
CA ILE A 51 -8.37 -3.78 -11.65
C ILE A 51 -8.32 -2.26 -11.85
N LEU A 52 -7.24 -1.61 -11.40
CA LEU A 52 -7.09 -0.16 -11.49
C LEU A 52 -6.96 0.31 -12.95
N VAL A 53 -6.15 -0.37 -13.76
CA VAL A 53 -6.00 -0.06 -15.20
C VAL A 53 -7.32 -0.21 -15.93
N ARG A 54 -8.12 -1.25 -15.66
CA ARG A 54 -9.43 -1.41 -16.31
C ARG A 54 -10.44 -0.35 -15.87
N HIS A 55 -10.38 0.08 -14.61
CA HIS A 55 -11.28 1.10 -14.07
C HIS A 55 -10.94 2.50 -14.60
N PHE A 56 -9.69 2.93 -14.45
CA PHE A 56 -9.24 4.27 -14.83
C PHE A 56 -8.87 4.41 -16.31
N ARG A 57 -8.60 3.29 -17.00
CA ARG A 57 -8.08 3.25 -18.39
C ARG A 57 -6.75 3.96 -18.58
N GLU A 58 -5.94 3.99 -17.53
CA GLU A 58 -4.64 4.64 -17.47
C GLU A 58 -3.53 3.67 -17.07
N VAL A 59 -2.28 4.06 -17.28
CA VAL A 59 -1.12 3.29 -16.81
C VAL A 59 -0.95 3.49 -15.31
N ILE A 60 -1.04 2.40 -14.55
CA ILE A 60 -0.93 2.44 -13.08
C ILE A 60 0.46 1.98 -12.62
N PRO A 61 1.25 2.85 -11.96
CA PRO A 61 2.52 2.47 -11.37
C PRO A 61 2.29 1.66 -10.09
N LEU A 62 2.78 0.42 -10.05
CA LEU A 62 2.68 -0.46 -8.90
C LEU A 62 3.81 -1.50 -8.95
N SER A 63 4.55 -1.64 -7.85
CA SER A 63 5.69 -2.55 -7.73
C SER A 63 5.45 -3.63 -6.69
N THR A 64 6.30 -4.65 -6.69
CA THR A 64 6.20 -5.83 -5.83
C THR A 64 7.58 -6.25 -5.33
N THR A 65 7.64 -6.79 -4.11
CA THR A 65 8.85 -7.45 -3.60
C THR A 65 9.04 -8.85 -4.19
N ALA A 66 8.08 -9.33 -4.98
CA ALA A 66 8.15 -10.60 -5.72
C ALA A 66 8.53 -11.80 -4.85
N MET A 67 7.83 -12.00 -3.75
CA MET A 67 8.07 -13.16 -2.89
C MET A 67 7.76 -14.46 -3.62
N THR A 68 8.64 -15.43 -3.42
CA THR A 68 8.56 -16.80 -3.91
C THR A 68 8.21 -17.74 -2.75
N GLU A 69 7.98 -19.01 -3.04
CA GLU A 69 7.81 -20.06 -2.04
C GLU A 69 9.03 -20.15 -1.11
N VAL A 70 10.23 -19.95 -1.66
CA VAL A 70 11.50 -20.00 -0.91
C VAL A 70 11.58 -18.82 0.07
N SER A 71 11.36 -17.59 -0.39
CA SER A 71 11.39 -16.41 0.50
C SER A 71 10.23 -16.42 1.50
N THR A 72 9.12 -17.10 1.20
CA THR A 72 8.04 -17.30 2.18
C THR A 72 8.50 -18.16 3.36
N ILE A 73 9.41 -19.11 3.13
CA ILE A 73 10.00 -19.95 4.19
C ILE A 73 11.13 -19.21 4.89
N LEU A 74 12.08 -18.68 4.12
CA LEU A 74 13.33 -18.14 4.65
C LEU A 74 13.20 -16.72 5.22
N GLY A 75 12.28 -15.91 4.67
CA GLY A 75 12.18 -14.49 4.98
C GLY A 75 12.14 -13.61 3.74
N GLY A 76 11.44 -12.48 3.88
CA GLY A 76 11.21 -11.50 2.82
C GLY A 76 12.08 -10.25 2.95
N GLU A 77 13.04 -10.23 3.85
CA GLU A 77 13.86 -9.06 4.19
C GLU A 77 14.69 -8.61 2.99
N ASP A 78 15.44 -9.55 2.39
CA ASP A 78 16.22 -9.33 1.17
C ASP A 78 15.31 -8.87 0.02
N ASN A 79 14.09 -9.42 -0.07
CA ASN A 79 13.13 -9.04 -1.10
C ASN A 79 12.67 -7.59 -0.96
N VAL A 80 12.47 -7.11 0.28
CA VAL A 80 12.09 -5.71 0.55
C VAL A 80 13.24 -4.78 0.20
N GLU A 81 14.45 -5.08 0.69
CA GLU A 81 15.64 -4.28 0.42
C GLU A 81 15.91 -4.16 -1.07
N GLN A 82 16.00 -5.28 -1.78
CA GLN A 82 16.32 -5.29 -3.21
C GLN A 82 15.23 -4.57 -4.03
N ALA A 83 13.96 -4.69 -3.63
CA ALA A 83 12.87 -3.96 -4.28
C ALA A 83 13.00 -2.44 -4.09
N ILE A 84 13.32 -1.98 -2.87
CA ILE A 84 13.52 -0.55 -2.60
C ILE A 84 14.72 -0.02 -3.39
N LEU A 85 15.86 -0.70 -3.36
CA LEU A 85 17.06 -0.29 -4.10
C LEU A 85 16.79 -0.21 -5.61
N THR A 86 16.08 -1.20 -6.16
CA THR A 86 15.66 -1.21 -7.57
C THR A 86 14.77 -0.02 -7.91
N LEU A 87 13.83 0.33 -7.03
CA LEU A 87 12.95 1.49 -7.22
C LEU A 87 13.74 2.80 -7.20
N VAL A 88 14.66 2.96 -6.25
CA VAL A 88 15.52 4.14 -6.14
C VAL A 88 16.38 4.31 -7.39
N GLU A 89 16.98 3.24 -7.89
CA GLU A 89 17.83 3.28 -9.08
C GLU A 89 17.03 3.62 -10.35
N LYS A 90 15.92 2.92 -10.58
CA LYS A 90 15.20 2.95 -11.87
C LYS A 90 14.12 4.01 -11.97
N VAL A 91 13.41 4.26 -10.86
CA VAL A 91 12.22 5.12 -10.83
C VAL A 91 12.51 6.43 -10.13
N LYS A 92 13.45 6.45 -9.16
CA LYS A 92 13.80 7.62 -8.35
C LYS A 92 12.57 8.25 -7.67
N PRO A 93 11.79 7.47 -6.89
CA PRO A 93 10.60 7.98 -6.24
C PRO A 93 10.94 9.04 -5.19
N GLU A 94 10.04 9.99 -4.98
CA GLU A 94 10.13 10.95 -3.87
C GLU A 94 9.66 10.31 -2.56
N VAL A 95 8.72 9.34 -2.63
CA VAL A 95 8.16 8.61 -1.49
C VAL A 95 7.86 7.17 -1.90
N ILE A 96 8.07 6.21 -1.02
CA ILE A 96 7.66 4.81 -1.22
C ILE A 96 6.53 4.47 -0.27
N GLY A 97 5.43 3.94 -0.81
CA GLY A 97 4.31 3.41 -0.03
C GLY A 97 4.43 1.89 0.07
N LEU A 98 4.95 1.39 1.18
CA LEU A 98 5.17 -0.03 1.41
C LEU A 98 3.95 -0.65 2.11
N CYS A 99 3.30 -1.58 1.43
CA CYS A 99 2.08 -2.22 1.91
C CYS A 99 2.31 -3.73 2.05
N THR A 100 2.04 -4.28 3.22
CA THR A 100 2.02 -5.74 3.40
C THR A 100 0.79 -6.34 2.72
N THR A 101 0.85 -7.65 2.42
CA THR A 101 -0.27 -8.40 1.82
C THR A 101 -0.69 -9.53 2.74
N GLY A 102 -1.76 -10.26 2.38
CA GLY A 102 -2.19 -11.43 3.15
C GLY A 102 -1.08 -12.47 3.35
N LEU A 103 -0.13 -12.62 2.41
CA LEU A 103 0.98 -13.57 2.54
C LEU A 103 1.94 -13.19 3.67
N THR A 104 2.44 -11.95 3.66
CA THR A 104 3.46 -11.46 4.61
C THR A 104 2.85 -11.22 5.99
N GLU A 105 1.59 -10.81 6.04
CA GLU A 105 0.81 -10.70 7.29
C GLU A 105 0.56 -12.06 7.93
N THR A 106 0.32 -13.10 7.14
CA THR A 106 0.14 -14.47 7.67
C THR A 106 1.46 -15.04 8.17
N ARG A 107 2.57 -14.77 7.48
CA ARG A 107 3.91 -15.13 7.94
C ARG A 107 4.29 -14.38 9.22
N GLY A 108 3.85 -13.13 9.35
CA GLY A 108 4.16 -12.26 10.48
C GLY A 108 5.52 -11.57 10.34
N ASP A 109 5.85 -11.11 9.12
CA ASP A 109 7.10 -10.38 8.88
C ASP A 109 7.21 -9.13 9.76
N ASP A 110 8.30 -8.99 10.50
CA ASP A 110 8.58 -7.80 11.33
C ASP A 110 9.03 -6.64 10.45
N MET A 111 8.08 -6.00 9.78
CA MET A 111 8.36 -4.90 8.86
C MET A 111 9.06 -3.71 9.52
N GLN A 112 8.84 -3.49 10.83
CA GLN A 112 9.52 -2.41 11.54
C GLN A 112 11.00 -2.75 11.73
N GLY A 113 11.32 -3.98 12.14
CA GLY A 113 12.68 -4.48 12.21
C GLY A 113 13.38 -4.44 10.86
N ILE A 114 12.72 -4.95 9.81
CA ILE A 114 13.25 -4.97 8.44
C ILE A 114 13.62 -3.57 7.95
N LEU A 115 12.70 -2.60 8.11
CA LEU A 115 12.97 -1.22 7.69
C LEU A 115 14.06 -0.57 8.54
N LYS A 116 14.13 -0.89 9.84
CA LYS A 116 15.20 -0.38 10.71
C LYS A 116 16.58 -0.90 10.27
N ASP A 117 16.69 -2.17 9.93
CA ASP A 117 17.93 -2.78 9.47
C ASP A 117 18.31 -2.25 8.08
N PHE A 118 17.34 -2.10 7.18
CA PHE A 118 17.53 -1.44 5.88
C PHE A 118 18.15 -0.04 6.03
N ARG A 119 17.63 0.79 6.95
CA ARG A 119 18.18 2.15 7.19
C ARG A 119 19.59 2.14 7.77
N GLN A 120 19.94 1.13 8.57
CA GLN A 120 21.30 0.98 9.09
C GLN A 120 22.29 0.59 7.99
N GLN A 121 21.86 -0.25 7.06
CA GLN A 121 22.68 -0.70 5.93
C GLN A 121 22.80 0.37 4.82
N HIS A 122 21.76 1.19 4.67
CA HIS A 122 21.66 2.24 3.64
C HIS A 122 21.44 3.63 4.24
N PRO A 123 22.40 4.18 5.00
CA PRO A 123 22.26 5.49 5.63
C PRO A 123 22.08 6.63 4.61
N GLU A 124 22.57 6.46 3.38
CA GLU A 124 22.39 7.38 2.26
C GLU A 124 20.93 7.52 1.82
N LEU A 125 20.07 6.58 2.18
CA LEU A 125 18.65 6.61 1.86
C LEU A 125 17.78 7.09 3.01
N ASN A 126 18.33 7.49 4.17
CA ASN A 126 17.56 7.87 5.35
C ASN A 126 16.50 8.95 5.09
N ASP A 127 16.76 9.87 4.17
CA ASP A 127 15.86 10.97 3.84
C ASP A 127 14.70 10.55 2.91
N LEU A 128 14.77 9.37 2.28
CA LEU A 128 13.69 8.85 1.44
C LEU A 128 12.53 8.37 2.34
N PRO A 129 11.34 8.98 2.33
CA PRO A 129 10.23 8.54 3.17
C PRO A 129 9.68 7.20 2.69
N ILE A 130 9.57 6.24 3.61
CA ILE A 130 8.97 4.91 3.36
C ILE A 130 7.79 4.75 4.31
N ILE A 131 6.59 4.79 3.76
CA ILE A 131 5.33 4.76 4.52
C ILE A 131 4.86 3.33 4.59
N LEU A 132 4.92 2.73 5.77
CA LEU A 132 4.50 1.37 6.02
C LEU A 132 3.00 1.30 6.35
N VAL A 133 2.28 0.40 5.69
CA VAL A 133 0.87 0.12 5.93
C VAL A 133 0.66 -1.39 6.03
N SER A 134 0.01 -1.82 7.12
CA SER A 134 -0.47 -3.19 7.25
C SER A 134 -1.81 -3.32 6.53
N ALA A 135 -1.90 -4.18 5.51
CA ALA A 135 -3.11 -4.35 4.70
C ALA A 135 -3.44 -5.83 4.42
N PRO A 136 -3.71 -6.64 5.47
CA PRO A 136 -4.03 -8.05 5.30
C PRO A 136 -5.31 -8.26 4.48
N ASP A 137 -5.22 -9.10 3.44
CA ASP A 137 -6.34 -9.38 2.52
C ASP A 137 -7.54 -10.08 3.20
N PHE A 138 -7.30 -10.71 4.35
CA PHE A 138 -8.30 -11.44 5.13
C PHE A 138 -9.10 -10.56 6.12
N LYS A 139 -8.71 -9.30 6.32
CA LYS A 139 -9.40 -8.35 7.22
C LYS A 139 -10.01 -7.22 6.42
N GLY A 140 -11.16 -6.68 6.87
CA GLY A 140 -11.77 -5.49 6.27
C GLY A 140 -11.99 -5.58 4.75
N ALA A 141 -11.87 -4.43 4.09
CA ALA A 141 -12.03 -4.23 2.67
C ALA A 141 -11.25 -2.99 2.16
N LEU A 142 -11.41 -2.66 0.88
CA LEU A 142 -10.75 -1.54 0.20
C LEU A 142 -10.77 -0.23 0.98
N GLN A 143 -11.92 0.19 1.51
CA GLN A 143 -12.02 1.46 2.26
C GLN A 143 -11.16 1.47 3.53
N ASP A 144 -11.00 0.31 4.17
CA ASP A 144 -10.19 0.18 5.40
C ASP A 144 -8.70 0.33 5.06
N GLY A 145 -8.24 -0.33 3.99
CA GLY A 145 -6.86 -0.18 3.52
C GLY A 145 -6.55 1.24 3.02
N TYR A 146 -7.52 1.88 2.35
CA TYR A 146 -7.39 3.28 1.96
C TYR A 146 -7.24 4.20 3.17
N ALA A 147 -8.12 4.05 4.17
CA ALA A 147 -8.09 4.85 5.38
C ALA A 147 -6.77 4.64 6.16
N ALA A 148 -6.33 3.38 6.30
CA ALA A 148 -5.06 3.06 6.95
C ALA A 148 -3.85 3.70 6.24
N ALA A 149 -3.85 3.70 4.90
CA ALA A 149 -2.79 4.35 4.14
C ALA A 149 -2.81 5.88 4.30
N VAL A 150 -3.98 6.52 4.28
CA VAL A 150 -4.10 7.96 4.55
C VAL A 150 -3.63 8.28 5.97
N GLU A 151 -4.00 7.47 6.96
CA GLU A 151 -3.54 7.63 8.34
C GLU A 151 -2.01 7.55 8.44
N SER A 152 -1.39 6.53 7.86
CA SER A 152 0.07 6.41 7.83
C SER A 152 0.73 7.59 7.11
N MET A 153 0.17 8.05 5.98
CA MET A 153 0.70 9.23 5.27
C MET A 153 0.65 10.50 6.14
N VAL A 154 -0.47 10.75 6.81
CA VAL A 154 -0.65 11.92 7.68
C VAL A 154 0.21 11.83 8.95
N ARG A 155 0.54 10.61 9.39
CA ARG A 155 1.41 10.40 10.54
C ARG A 155 2.89 10.63 10.22
N GLU A 156 3.35 10.16 9.07
CA GLU A 156 4.78 10.06 8.75
C GLU A 156 5.32 11.23 7.92
N LEU A 157 4.52 11.83 7.02
CA LEU A 157 5.01 12.85 6.09
C LEU A 157 5.03 14.29 6.64
N PRO A 158 4.02 14.76 7.39
CA PRO A 158 3.98 16.15 7.81
C PRO A 158 5.11 16.50 8.77
N GLN A 159 5.74 17.65 8.52
CA GLN A 159 6.68 18.26 9.46
C GLN A 159 5.93 19.25 10.36
N PRO A 160 6.36 19.44 11.62
CA PRO A 160 5.83 20.49 12.48
C PRO A 160 5.92 21.86 11.79
N GLY A 161 4.85 22.64 11.88
CA GLY A 161 4.80 23.97 11.29
C GLY A 161 3.65 24.78 11.85
N ASP A 162 3.57 26.04 11.41
CA ASP A 162 2.53 26.96 11.88
C ASP A 162 1.15 26.61 11.32
N THR A 163 0.12 26.84 12.13
CA THR A 163 -1.27 26.75 11.66
C THR A 163 -1.53 27.90 10.68
N LYS A 164 -1.94 27.56 9.46
CA LYS A 164 -2.33 28.54 8.43
C LYS A 164 -3.85 28.74 8.47
N PRO A 165 -4.37 29.87 9.02
CA PRO A 165 -5.82 30.01 9.29
C PRO A 165 -6.71 30.01 8.05
N GLN A 166 -6.14 30.32 6.88
CA GLN A 166 -6.84 30.37 5.60
C GLN A 166 -6.72 29.07 4.79
N GLN A 167 -6.08 28.04 5.34
CA GLN A 167 -5.92 26.73 4.70
C GLN A 167 -6.91 25.73 5.31
N ILE A 168 -7.65 25.03 4.46
CA ILE A 168 -8.53 23.93 4.84
C ILE A 168 -7.93 22.64 4.30
N ASN A 169 -7.68 21.67 5.18
CA ASN A 169 -7.27 20.33 4.77
C ASN A 169 -8.50 19.46 4.60
N LEU A 170 -8.61 18.79 3.45
CA LEU A 170 -9.69 17.87 3.15
C LEU A 170 -9.15 16.44 3.18
N LEU A 171 -9.70 15.60 4.05
CA LEU A 171 -9.46 14.16 4.02
C LEU A 171 -10.54 13.51 3.17
N VAL A 172 -10.15 13.14 1.94
CA VAL A 172 -11.05 12.47 0.99
C VAL A 172 -11.05 10.97 1.24
N GLY A 173 -12.19 10.32 0.98
CA GLY A 173 -12.33 8.87 1.09
C GLY A 173 -12.20 8.15 -0.26
N SER A 174 -12.13 6.82 -0.24
CA SER A 174 -12.01 5.98 -1.44
C SER A 174 -13.22 6.03 -2.38
N ALA A 175 -14.35 6.60 -1.95
CA ALA A 175 -15.57 6.72 -2.75
C ALA A 175 -15.57 7.96 -3.68
N PHE A 176 -14.68 8.93 -3.44
CA PHE A 176 -14.59 10.14 -4.25
C PHE A 176 -13.84 9.85 -5.55
N THR A 177 -14.37 10.35 -6.66
CA THR A 177 -13.76 10.26 -7.98
C THR A 177 -12.89 11.50 -8.26
N PRO A 178 -12.02 11.47 -9.29
CA PRO A 178 -11.27 12.66 -9.69
C PRO A 178 -12.13 13.86 -10.08
N GLY A 179 -13.43 13.68 -10.39
CA GLY A 179 -14.36 14.78 -10.65
C GLY A 179 -15.03 15.34 -9.41
N ASP A 180 -14.95 14.63 -8.27
CA ASP A 180 -15.52 15.08 -6.99
C ASP A 180 -14.53 15.91 -6.16
N VAL A 181 -13.24 15.91 -6.54
CA VAL A 181 -12.12 16.60 -5.88
C VAL A 181 -11.64 17.74 -6.77
#